data_AF-A0A2X0NPX8-F1
#
_entry.id   AF-A0A2X0NPX8-F1
#
_cell.length_a   1.000
_cell.length_b   1.000
_cell.length_c   1.000
_cell.angle_alpha   90.00
_cell.angle_beta   90.00
_cell.angle_gamma   90.00
#
_symmetry.space_group_name_H-M   'P 1'
#
loop_
_entity.id
_entity.type
_entity.pdbx_description
1 polymer ?
#
loop_
_entity_poly.entity_id
_entity_poly.type
_entity_poly.pdbx_seq_one_letter_code
_entity_poly.pdbx_strand_id
1 'polypeptide(L)'
;MEGSTAFRPVYGQVAERCLILGCQTLFLTAGAPPYKINKILKVSSLSESRTFFAKADLFRPNLRNIVVEMKPRTNGTMGHIRDLLNQRPDPSTFPQSTMYFDSREATSNA
;
A
#
# COMPACT_ATOMS: atom_id res chain seq x y z
N MET A 1 -10.11 -11.61 3.53
CA MET A 1 -9.87 -10.17 3.79
C MET A 1 -10.64 -9.30 2.80
N GLU A 2 -11.98 -9.28 2.83
CA GLU A 2 -12.79 -8.47 1.89
C GLU A 2 -13.36 -7.18 2.51
N GLY A 3 -13.07 -6.90 3.80
CA GLY A 3 -13.70 -5.78 4.53
C GLY A 3 -13.03 -4.41 4.41
N SER A 4 -11.75 -4.31 4.00
CA SER A 4 -10.99 -3.04 4.09
C SER A 4 -10.99 -2.20 2.80
N THR A 5 -11.48 -2.73 1.68
CA THR A 5 -11.39 -2.08 0.35
C THR A 5 -12.71 -1.48 -0.11
N ALA A 6 -13.76 -1.51 0.72
CA ALA A 6 -15.05 -0.94 0.40
C ALA A 6 -14.97 0.60 0.36
N PHE A 7 -15.42 1.17 -0.75
CA PHE A 7 -15.58 2.62 -0.90
C PHE A 7 -16.63 3.10 0.12
N ARG A 8 -16.27 4.04 0.99
CA ARG A 8 -17.21 4.60 1.98
C ARG A 8 -18.08 5.66 1.31
N PRO A 9 -19.42 5.53 1.33
CA PRO A 9 -20.34 6.46 0.65
C PRO A 9 -20.14 7.93 1.06
N VAL A 10 -19.77 8.17 2.32
CA VAL A 10 -19.51 9.51 2.87
C VAL A 10 -18.45 10.28 2.08
N TYR A 11 -17.46 9.61 1.48
CA TYR A 11 -16.42 10.29 0.68
C TYR A 11 -16.99 10.95 -0.58
N GLY A 12 -18.02 10.36 -1.21
CA GLY A 12 -18.72 10.97 -2.34
C GLY A 12 -19.48 12.24 -1.95
N GLN A 13 -20.19 12.18 -0.83
CA GLN A 13 -21.00 13.29 -0.31
C GLN A 13 -20.15 14.51 0.03
N VAL A 14 -18.95 14.29 0.59
CA VAL A 14 -18.00 15.39 0.86
C VAL A 14 -17.56 16.06 -0.44
N ALA A 15 -17.18 15.27 -1.45
CA ALA A 15 -16.77 15.79 -2.74
C ALA A 15 -17.90 16.56 -3.44
N GLU A 16 -19.10 16.00 -3.47
CA GLU A 16 -20.29 16.65 -4.04
C GLU A 16 -20.60 17.98 -3.35
N ARG A 17 -20.56 18.01 -2.01
CA ARG A 17 -20.80 19.25 -1.24
C ARG A 17 -19.75 20.32 -1.52
N CYS A 18 -18.47 19.96 -1.62
CA CYS A 18 -17.41 20.89 -1.99
C CYS A 18 -17.63 21.49 -3.39
N LEU A 19 -18.12 20.69 -4.34
CA LEU A 19 -18.42 21.16 -5.69
C LEU A 19 -19.63 22.11 -5.74
N ILE A 20 -20.69 21.82 -4.98
CA ILE A 20 -21.87 22.71 -4.85
C ILE A 20 -21.45 24.08 -4.31
N LEU A 21 -20.49 24.12 -3.40
CA LEU A 21 -19.95 25.36 -2.81
C LEU A 21 -18.92 26.07 -3.72
N GLY A 22 -18.61 25.53 -4.90
CA GLY A 22 -17.64 26.09 -5.82
C GLY A 22 -16.18 25.95 -5.37
N CYS A 23 -15.89 25.05 -4.43
CA CYS A 23 -14.54 24.82 -3.94
C CYS A 23 -13.70 24.01 -4.93
N GLN A 24 -12.44 24.38 -5.10
CA GLN A 24 -11.46 23.51 -5.74
C GLN A 24 -11.15 22.34 -4.80
N THR A 25 -11.18 21.11 -5.34
CA THR A 25 -10.98 19.89 -4.57
C THR A 25 -9.77 19.12 -5.07
N LEU A 26 -8.88 18.75 -4.16
CA LEU A 26 -7.71 17.92 -4.44
C LEU A 26 -7.91 16.51 -3.86
N PHE A 27 -7.77 15.49 -4.70
CA PHE A 27 -7.82 14.09 -4.29
C PHE A 27 -6.41 13.49 -4.33
N LEU A 28 -5.97 12.88 -3.23
CA LEU A 28 -4.67 12.21 -3.13
C LEU A 28 -4.87 10.71 -2.85
N THR A 29 -4.19 9.87 -3.63
CA THR A 29 -4.24 8.42 -3.45
C THR A 29 -2.93 7.77 -3.89
N ALA A 30 -2.53 6.71 -3.18
CA ALA A 30 -1.42 5.85 -3.56
C ALA A 30 -1.98 4.48 -4.02
N GLY A 31 -1.48 3.95 -5.15
CA GLY A 31 -1.87 2.62 -5.61
C GLY A 31 -3.30 2.49 -6.15
N ALA A 32 -3.84 3.55 -6.76
CA ALA A 32 -5.15 3.50 -7.41
C ALA A 32 -5.01 3.07 -8.89
N PRO A 33 -5.39 1.84 -9.26
CA PRO A 33 -5.53 1.47 -10.66
C PRO A 33 -6.64 2.29 -11.34
N PRO A 34 -6.62 2.43 -12.69
CA PRO A 34 -7.54 3.31 -13.42
C PRO A 34 -9.03 3.12 -13.07
N TYR A 35 -9.48 1.88 -12.88
CA TYR A 35 -10.88 1.60 -12.52
C TYR A 35 -11.30 2.17 -11.15
N LYS A 36 -10.37 2.32 -10.19
CA LYS A 36 -10.64 2.97 -8.89
C LYS A 36 -10.70 4.49 -9.04
N ILE A 37 -9.87 5.06 -9.92
CA ILE A 37 -9.88 6.49 -10.25
C ILE A 37 -11.20 6.87 -10.94
N ASN A 38 -11.74 6.00 -11.80
CA ASN A 38 -13.04 6.25 -12.44
C ASN A 38 -14.21 6.21 -11.43
N LYS A 39 -14.06 5.44 -10.35
CA LYS A 39 -15.05 5.36 -9.27
C LYS A 39 -15.10 6.67 -8.46
N ILE A 40 -13.94 7.17 -8.04
CA ILE A 40 -13.60 8.61 -8.04
C ILE A 40 -14.64 9.61 -8.54
N LEU A 41 -14.55 9.79 -9.86
CA LEU A 41 -15.32 10.73 -10.66
C LEU A 41 -16.81 10.44 -10.58
N LYS A 42 -17.20 9.17 -10.73
CA LYS A 42 -18.62 8.75 -10.68
C LYS A 42 -19.29 9.11 -9.36
N VAL A 43 -18.65 8.83 -8.23
CA VAL A 43 -19.26 9.05 -6.92
C VAL A 43 -19.19 10.53 -6.50
N SER A 44 -18.32 11.30 -7.12
CA SER A 44 -18.18 12.74 -6.88
C SER A 44 -18.92 13.60 -7.92
N SER A 45 -19.63 12.98 -8.87
CA SER A 45 -20.27 13.66 -10.01
C SER A 45 -19.30 14.57 -10.80
N LEU A 46 -18.02 14.22 -10.83
CA LEU A 46 -16.98 14.96 -11.53
C LEU A 46 -16.88 14.52 -12.99
N SER A 47 -16.73 15.47 -13.90
CA SER A 47 -16.45 15.19 -15.29
C SER A 47 -14.95 14.95 -15.50
N GLU A 48 -14.59 13.91 -16.24
CA GLU A 48 -13.20 13.60 -16.60
C GLU A 48 -12.56 14.76 -17.39
N SER A 49 -13.31 15.39 -18.29
CA SER A 49 -12.82 16.53 -19.10
C SER A 49 -12.52 17.79 -18.28
N ARG A 50 -13.00 17.85 -17.04
CA ARG A 50 -12.77 18.95 -16.08
C ARG A 50 -11.86 18.54 -14.93
N THR A 51 -11.25 17.35 -15.01
CA THR A 51 -10.38 16.82 -13.96
C THR A 51 -8.95 16.70 -14.47
N PHE A 52 -8.01 17.27 -13.73
CA PHE A 52 -6.58 17.09 -14.01
C PHE A 52 -6.06 15.85 -13.27
N PHE A 53 -5.32 15.01 -13.99
CA PHE A 53 -4.68 13.82 -13.42
C PHE A 53 -3.16 13.98 -13.40
N ALA A 54 -2.59 13.94 -12.19
CA ALA A 54 -1.15 13.81 -11.99
C ALA A 54 -0.85 12.42 -11.44
N LYS A 55 0.15 11.75 -12.04
CA LYS A 55 0.65 10.45 -11.59
C LYS A 55 2.15 10.55 -11.38
N ALA A 56 2.60 10.19 -10.18
CA ALA A 56 4.01 9.96 -9.92
C ALA A 56 4.41 8.55 -10.37
N ASP A 57 5.62 8.43 -10.92
CA ASP A 57 6.21 7.12 -11.16
C ASP A 57 6.50 6.44 -9.82
N LEU A 58 6.13 5.15 -9.71
CA LEU A 58 6.40 4.33 -8.55
C LEU A 58 7.76 3.63 -8.65
N PHE A 59 8.50 3.84 -9.75
CA PHE A 59 9.84 3.30 -9.90
C PHE A 59 10.77 3.82 -8.80
N ARG A 60 11.49 2.88 -8.18
CA ARG A 60 12.45 3.17 -7.10
C ARG A 60 13.80 2.59 -7.51
N PRO A 61 14.68 3.36 -8.16
CA PRO A 61 15.94 2.85 -8.70
C PRO A 61 16.87 2.29 -7.61
N ASN A 62 16.72 2.76 -6.38
CA ASN A 62 17.52 2.33 -5.23
C ASN A 62 16.98 1.05 -4.56
N LEU A 63 15.90 0.47 -5.06
CA LEU A 63 15.33 -0.78 -4.54
C LEU A 63 15.62 -1.94 -5.48
N ARG A 64 16.12 -3.04 -4.92
CA ARG A 64 16.28 -4.31 -5.64
C ARG A 64 15.20 -5.28 -5.20
N ASN A 65 14.35 -5.70 -6.14
CA ASN A 65 13.37 -6.75 -5.91
C ASN A 65 14.03 -8.12 -6.11
N ILE A 66 13.96 -8.98 -5.10
CA ILE A 66 14.46 -10.36 -5.15
C ILE A 66 13.28 -11.28 -4.86
N VAL A 67 13.02 -12.23 -5.76
CA VAL A 67 11.97 -13.24 -5.61
C VAL A 67 12.65 -14.57 -5.36
N VAL A 68 12.27 -15.24 -4.27
CA VAL A 68 12.78 -16.56 -3.91
C VAL A 68 11.59 -17.51 -3.83
N GLU A 69 11.71 -18.68 -4.47
CA GLU A 69 10.70 -19.72 -4.41
C GLU A 69 10.60 -20.31 -2.99
N MET A 70 9.39 -20.36 -2.45
CA MET A 70 9.12 -20.93 -1.13
C MET A 70 8.97 -22.46 -1.22
N LYS A 71 10.05 -23.17 -0.86
CA LYS A 71 10.11 -24.62 -0.65
C LYS A 71 10.17 -24.89 0.86
N PRO A 72 9.82 -26.08 1.35
CA PRO A 72 9.86 -26.39 2.79
C PRO A 72 11.19 -25.99 3.47
N ARG A 73 12.33 -26.24 2.80
CA ARG A 73 13.66 -25.86 3.29
C ARG A 73 13.88 -24.34 3.33
N THR A 74 13.48 -23.61 2.29
CA THR A 74 13.64 -22.15 2.28
C THR A 74 12.68 -21.48 3.25
N ASN A 75 11.46 -21.99 3.42
CA ASN A 75 10.51 -21.50 4.41
C ASN A 75 11.07 -21.61 5.84
N GLY A 76 11.63 -22.78 6.20
CA GLY A 76 12.31 -22.96 7.49
C GLY A 76 13.49 -22.00 7.67
N THR A 77 14.32 -21.85 6.63
CA THR A 77 15.49 -20.94 6.67
C THR A 77 15.08 -19.47 6.80
N MET A 78 13.99 -19.05 6.13
CA MET A 78 13.45 -17.69 6.22
C MET A 78 12.91 -17.38 7.62
N GLY A 79 12.32 -18.37 8.30
CA GLY A 79 11.90 -18.23 9.71
C GLY A 79 13.06 -17.90 10.65
N HIS A 80 14.25 -18.48 10.41
CA HIS A 80 15.44 -18.24 11.24
C HIS A 80 16.17 -16.91 10.95
N ILE A 81 15.71 -16.10 9.97
CA ILE A 81 16.32 -14.80 9.69
C ILE A 81 16.21 -13.87 10.90
N ARG A 82 15.12 -13.94 11.67
CA ARG A 82 14.97 -13.16 12.90
C ARG A 82 16.04 -13.51 13.93
N ASP A 83 16.30 -14.80 14.14
CA ASP A 83 17.35 -15.26 15.05
C ASP A 83 18.73 -14.78 14.61
N LEU A 84 19.02 -14.86 13.30
CA LEU A 84 20.26 -14.33 12.71
C LEU A 84 20.38 -12.80 12.83
N LEU A 85 19.26 -12.08 12.84
CA LEU A 85 19.21 -10.63 13.10
C LEU A 85 19.47 -10.32 14.58
N ASN A 86 18.98 -11.16 15.49
CA ASN A 86 19.05 -10.96 16.94
C ASN A 86 20.38 -11.40 17.57
N GLN A 87 21.05 -12.42 17.04
CA GLN A 87 22.31 -12.97 17.59
C GLN A 87 23.54 -12.09 17.32
N ARG A 88 23.34 -10.81 16.97
CA ARG A 88 24.42 -9.98 16.44
C ARG A 88 25.15 -9.22 17.55
N PRO A 89 26.49 -9.11 17.45
CA PRO A 89 27.29 -8.35 18.40
C PRO A 89 27.13 -6.83 18.25
N ASP A 90 26.83 -6.32 17.06
CA ASP A 90 26.57 -4.89 16.80
C ASP A 90 25.28 -4.69 15.97
N PRO A 91 24.22 -4.10 16.56
CA PRO A 91 22.96 -3.82 15.88
C PRO A 91 23.07 -2.86 14.68
N SER A 92 24.14 -2.06 14.59
CA SER A 92 24.33 -1.07 13.52
C SER A 92 24.83 -1.66 12.20
N THR A 93 25.28 -2.92 12.21
CA THR A 93 25.81 -3.62 11.02
C THR A 93 24.77 -3.92 9.94
N PHE A 94 23.49 -3.82 10.27
CA PHE A 94 22.41 -3.91 9.28
C PHE A 94 21.43 -2.75 9.43
N PRO A 95 20.88 -2.26 8.30
CA PRO A 95 19.88 -1.22 8.33
C PRO A 95 18.59 -1.72 9.00
N GLN A 96 17.87 -0.79 9.63
CA GLN A 96 16.53 -1.04 10.17
C GLN A 96 15.66 -1.68 9.09
N SER A 97 15.06 -2.82 9.41
CA SER A 97 14.35 -3.68 8.46
C SER A 97 12.96 -4.06 8.98
N THR A 98 12.06 -4.44 8.07
CA THR A 98 10.71 -4.89 8.42
C THR A 98 10.44 -6.24 7.75
N MET A 99 9.92 -7.19 8.52
CA MET A 99 9.46 -8.49 8.03
C MET A 99 7.93 -8.54 8.14
N TYR A 100 7.29 -9.01 7.07
CA TYR A 100 5.84 -9.17 7.00
C TYR A 100 5.50 -10.65 6.91
N PHE A 101 4.56 -11.08 7.75
CA PHE A 101 4.01 -12.44 7.77
C PHE A 101 2.53 -12.39 7.44
N ASP A 102 2.00 -13.48 6.91
CA ASP A 102 0.61 -13.61 6.48
C ASP A 102 -0.37 -13.88 7.64
N SER A 103 0.15 -14.30 8.80
CA SER A 103 -0.62 -14.68 9.98
C SER A 103 0.01 -14.19 11.28
N ARG A 104 -0.83 -14.06 12.32
CA ARG A 104 -0.39 -13.67 13.66
C ARG A 104 0.41 -14.79 14.31
N GLU A 105 0.02 -16.04 14.04
CA GLU A 105 0.71 -17.24 14.47
C GLU A 105 2.14 -17.27 13.91
N ALA A 106 2.31 -17.06 12.60
CA ALA A 106 3.63 -16.99 11.98
C ALA A 106 4.48 -15.83 12.54
N THR A 107 3.85 -14.67 12.79
CA THR A 107 4.55 -13.53 13.43
C THR A 107 5.04 -13.85 14.84
N SER A 108 4.29 -14.65 15.60
CA SER A 108 4.60 -14.99 16.99
C SER A 108 5.66 -16.09 17.09
N ASN A 109 5.72 -16.97 16.09
CA ASN A 109 6.68 -18.07 15.98
C ASN A 109 7.97 -17.70 15.22
N ALA A 110 8.01 -16.50 14.64
CA ALA A 110 9.18 -15.97 13.94
C ALA A 110 10.25 -15.47 14.90
#